data_AF-A0AAI9HYT3-F1
#
_entry.id   AF-A0AAI9HYT3-F1
#
_cell.length_a   1.000
_cell.length_b   1.000
_cell.length_c   1.000
_cell.angle_alpha   90.00
_cell.angle_beta   90.00
_cell.angle_gamma   90.00
#
_symmetry.space_group_name_H-M   'P 1'
#
loop_
_entity.id
_entity.type
_entity.pdbx_description
1 polymer ?
#
loop_
_entity_poly.entity_id
_entity_poly.type
_entity_poly.pdbx_seq_one_letter_code
_entity_poly.pdbx_strand_id
1 'polypeptide(L)'
;MALIQSGIQAGIFEQFYPTTLVYSAAKKVFFLGHTPQEKAYFIYSVNDKGIIDTSAPVHKGKLNSYLSNLQYVQDLTLNKQYIYGYNLEEKTIQFYLVQDNGSLENVYDFTFNATGMQIRTASFFVINGVLYYYYQYEKSKNWESFSVVIVK
;
A
#
# COMPACT_ATOMS: atom_id res chain seq x y z
N MET A 1 -11.67 -27.02 -9.37
CA MET A 1 -12.11 -25.99 -8.41
C MET A 1 -13.18 -25.16 -9.09
N ALA A 2 -14.37 -25.05 -8.51
CA ALA A 2 -15.42 -24.17 -9.02
C ALA A 2 -15.44 -22.89 -8.17
N LEU A 3 -15.51 -21.74 -8.82
CA LEU A 3 -15.66 -20.44 -8.16
C LEU A 3 -17.14 -20.06 -8.17
N ILE A 4 -17.69 -19.72 -7.00
CA ILE A 4 -19.05 -19.21 -6.86
C ILE A 4 -18.93 -17.75 -6.42
N GLN A 5 -19.57 -16.85 -7.15
CA GLN A 5 -19.61 -15.43 -6.84
C GLN A 5 -20.95 -15.06 -6.19
N SER A 6 -20.91 -14.30 -5.10
CA SER A 6 -22.09 -13.73 -4.44
C SER A 6 -21.83 -12.27 -4.05
N GLY A 7 -22.87 -11.45 -4.08
CA GLY A 7 -22.83 -10.10 -3.53
C GLY A 7 -23.01 -10.14 -2.01
N ILE A 8 -22.17 -9.43 -1.26
CA ILE A 8 -22.19 -9.43 0.22
C ILE A 8 -22.60 -8.10 0.83
N GLN A 9 -22.25 -6.99 0.18
CA GLN A 9 -22.51 -5.63 0.66
C GLN A 9 -22.63 -4.70 -0.55
N ALA A 10 -23.61 -3.80 -0.50
CA ALA A 10 -23.68 -2.62 -1.35
C ALA A 10 -23.62 -1.39 -0.44
N GLY A 11 -22.94 -0.35 -0.88
CA GLY A 11 -22.73 0.86 -0.07
C GLY A 11 -22.15 1.98 -0.90
N ILE A 12 -21.97 3.13 -0.26
CA ILE A 12 -21.37 4.32 -0.85
C ILE A 12 -20.19 4.74 0.01
N PHE A 13 -19.07 4.99 -0.64
CA PHE A 13 -17.97 5.74 -0.05
C PHE A 13 -17.94 7.14 -0.66
N GLU A 14 -17.37 8.11 0.06
CA GLU A 14 -16.90 9.34 -0.59
C GLU A 14 -15.91 8.95 -1.70
N GLN A 15 -15.85 9.76 -2.77
CA GLN A 15 -15.09 9.43 -3.97
C GLN A 15 -13.68 8.97 -3.61
N PHE A 16 -13.32 7.73 -3.95
CA PHE A 16 -11.96 7.25 -3.77
C PHE A 16 -11.14 7.46 -5.05
N TYR A 17 -9.87 7.76 -4.86
CA TYR A 17 -8.85 7.59 -5.88
C TYR A 17 -8.77 6.09 -6.25
N PRO A 18 -8.42 5.73 -7.50
CA PRO A 18 -8.53 4.34 -7.99
C PRO A 18 -7.76 3.30 -7.18
N THR A 19 -6.77 3.71 -6.40
CA THR A 19 -5.95 2.83 -5.56
C THR A 19 -6.59 2.61 -4.20
N THR A 20 -7.18 1.43 -4.01
CA THR A 20 -7.61 0.92 -2.70
C THR A 20 -6.90 -0.40 -2.43
N LEU A 21 -6.85 -0.81 -1.15
CA LEU A 21 -6.13 -2.01 -0.75
C LEU A 21 -6.87 -2.69 0.41
N VAL A 22 -6.91 -4.02 0.39
CA VAL A 22 -7.28 -4.84 1.55
C VAL A 22 -6.03 -5.49 2.10
N TYR A 23 -5.86 -5.46 3.41
CA TYR A 23 -4.71 -6.06 4.08
C TYR A 23 -5.12 -6.64 5.44
N SER A 24 -4.19 -7.34 6.08
CA SER A 24 -4.42 -7.99 7.37
C SER A 24 -3.38 -7.57 8.41
N ALA A 25 -3.80 -7.43 9.65
CA ALA A 25 -2.91 -7.23 10.80
C ALA A 25 -3.51 -7.92 12.02
N ALA A 26 -2.69 -8.57 12.85
CA ALA A 26 -3.13 -9.29 14.05
C ALA A 26 -4.37 -10.19 13.82
N LYS A 27 -4.43 -10.92 12.69
CA LYS A 27 -5.55 -11.79 12.25
C LYS A 27 -6.88 -11.07 11.97
N LYS A 28 -6.88 -9.74 11.88
CA LYS A 28 -8.02 -8.92 11.43
C LYS A 28 -7.78 -8.45 10.01
N VAL A 29 -8.86 -8.11 9.31
CA VAL A 29 -8.83 -7.61 7.93
C VAL A 29 -9.27 -6.16 7.92
N PHE A 30 -8.60 -5.35 7.10
CA PHE A 30 -8.82 -3.92 7.00
C PHE A 30 -8.93 -3.51 5.53
N PHE A 31 -9.75 -2.51 5.28
CA PHE A 31 -9.89 -1.86 3.99
C PHE A 31 -9.27 -0.46 4.06
N LEU A 32 -8.36 -0.15 3.13
CA LEU A 32 -7.75 1.16 2.95
C LEU A 32 -8.35 1.82 1.71
N GLY A 33 -9.06 2.93 1.93
CA GLY A 33 -9.54 3.82 0.89
C GLY A 33 -8.71 5.11 0.84
N HIS A 34 -8.24 5.48 -0.35
CA HIS A 34 -7.55 6.75 -0.61
C HIS A 34 -8.55 7.71 -1.27
N THR A 35 -8.72 8.93 -0.77
CA THR A 35 -9.59 9.95 -1.39
C THR A 35 -8.77 10.92 -2.25
N PRO A 36 -9.34 11.47 -3.34
CA PRO A 36 -8.70 12.49 -4.16
C PRO A 36 -8.65 13.85 -3.47
N GLN A 37 -9.28 14.00 -2.29
CA GLN A 37 -9.29 15.24 -1.52
C GLN A 37 -8.12 15.21 -0.53
N GLU A 38 -7.22 16.19 -0.64
CA GLU A 38 -6.10 16.39 0.29
C GLU A 38 -5.14 15.19 0.44
N LYS A 39 -5.13 14.26 -0.53
CA LYS A 39 -4.37 13.00 -0.45
C LYS A 39 -4.70 12.19 0.81
N ALA A 40 -5.93 12.31 1.33
CA ALA A 40 -6.32 11.66 2.57
C ALA A 40 -6.56 10.17 2.38
N TYR A 41 -6.33 9.38 3.42
CA TYR A 41 -6.71 7.98 3.44
C TYR A 41 -7.49 7.63 4.70
N PHE A 42 -8.33 6.61 4.57
CA PHE A 42 -9.20 6.10 5.62
C PHE A 42 -9.06 4.60 5.70
N ILE A 43 -8.99 4.09 6.92
CA ILE A 43 -8.87 2.65 7.19
C ILE A 43 -10.11 2.21 7.95
N TYR A 44 -10.80 1.21 7.42
CA TYR A 44 -12.00 0.64 8.01
C TYR A 44 -11.76 -0.83 8.37
N SER A 45 -12.45 -1.30 9.41
CA SER A 45 -12.43 -2.73 9.76
C SER A 45 -13.30 -3.53 8.79
N VAL A 46 -12.88 -4.75 8.50
CA VAL A 46 -13.66 -5.73 7.74
C VAL A 46 -13.95 -6.93 8.63
N ASN A 47 -15.23 -7.31 8.73
CA ASN A 47 -15.61 -8.45 9.56
C ASN A 47 -15.33 -9.80 8.85
N ASP A 48 -15.61 -10.89 9.56
CA ASP A 48 -15.43 -12.26 9.09
C ASP A 48 -16.32 -12.65 7.89
N LYS A 49 -17.33 -11.85 7.57
CA LYS A 49 -18.21 -12.00 6.39
C LYS A 49 -17.78 -11.11 5.22
N GLY A 50 -16.66 -10.39 5.34
CA GLY A 50 -16.18 -9.46 4.31
C GLY A 50 -16.91 -8.12 4.27
N ILE A 51 -17.75 -7.81 5.26
CA ILE A 51 -18.48 -6.54 5.34
C ILE A 51 -17.54 -5.47 5.91
N ILE A 52 -17.42 -4.35 5.21
CA ILE A 52 -16.67 -3.17 5.66
C ILE A 52 -17.56 -2.37 6.62
N ASP A 53 -17.07 -2.12 7.83
CA ASP A 53 -17.73 -1.24 8.78
C ASP A 53 -17.41 0.22 8.45
N THR A 54 -18.37 0.91 7.84
CA THR A 54 -18.21 2.31 7.39
C THR A 54 -18.65 3.33 8.44
N SER A 55 -19.09 2.89 9.63
CA SER A 55 -19.60 3.81 10.67
C SER A 55 -18.51 4.72 11.25
N ALA A 56 -17.30 4.19 11.40
CA ALA A 56 -16.13 4.93 11.83
C ALA A 56 -14.84 4.31 11.30
N PRO A 57 -13.90 5.11 10.75
CA PRO A 57 -12.59 4.59 10.39
C PRO A 57 -11.74 4.37 11.64
N VAL A 58 -10.98 3.29 11.63
CA VAL A 58 -9.97 2.92 12.63
C VAL A 58 -8.80 3.90 12.62
N HIS A 59 -8.46 4.40 11.44
CA HIS A 59 -7.37 5.35 11.26
C HIS A 59 -7.65 6.28 10.08
N LYS A 60 -7.19 7.52 10.19
CA LYS A 60 -7.22 8.55 9.14
C LYS A 60 -5.84 9.15 9.03
N GLY A 61 -5.36 9.39 7.82
CA GLY A 61 -4.10 10.08 7.60
C GLY A 61 -4.04 10.75 6.24
N LYS A 62 -2.85 11.25 5.90
CA LYS A 62 -2.57 11.88 4.60
C LYS A 62 -1.35 11.23 3.97
N LEU A 63 -1.42 10.99 2.66
CA LEU A 63 -0.31 10.57 1.82
C LEU A 63 0.47 11.80 1.36
N ASN A 64 1.76 11.63 1.11
CA ASN A 64 2.60 12.72 0.61
C ASN A 64 2.40 12.97 -0.90
N SER A 65 1.82 12.00 -1.61
CA SER A 65 1.62 11.97 -3.07
C SER A 65 0.35 11.18 -3.40
N TYR A 66 -0.25 11.43 -4.57
CA TYR A 66 -1.26 10.52 -5.10
C TYR A 66 -0.57 9.26 -5.62
N LEU A 67 -0.61 8.20 -4.82
CA LEU A 67 0.04 6.94 -5.15
C LEU A 67 -0.76 6.24 -6.26
N SER A 68 -0.10 5.90 -7.37
CA SER A 68 -0.71 5.19 -8.50
C SER A 68 -0.80 3.69 -8.27
N ASN A 69 -0.13 3.19 -7.23
CA ASN A 69 -0.22 1.82 -6.78
C ASN A 69 -0.06 1.75 -5.25
N LEU A 70 -0.78 0.82 -4.63
CA LEU A 70 -0.67 0.47 -3.22
C LEU A 70 -0.61 -1.05 -3.13
N GLN A 71 0.35 -1.59 -2.38
CA GLN A 71 0.44 -3.03 -2.13
C GLN A 71 0.77 -3.32 -0.68
N TYR A 72 0.27 -4.47 -0.26
CA TYR A 72 0.55 -5.06 1.03
C TYR A 72 1.69 -6.06 0.89
N VAL A 73 2.68 -5.98 1.78
CA VAL A 73 3.82 -6.91 1.84
C VAL A 73 4.03 -7.38 3.26
N GLN A 74 4.43 -8.65 3.41
CA GLN A 74 4.68 -9.26 4.71
C GLN A 74 6.13 -9.71 4.79
N ASP A 75 6.82 -9.29 5.84
CA ASP A 75 8.07 -9.91 6.25
C ASP A 75 7.74 -11.11 7.14
N LEU A 76 7.81 -12.29 6.53
CA LEU A 76 7.54 -13.56 7.23
C LEU A 76 8.59 -13.88 8.30
N THR A 77 9.81 -13.34 8.18
CA THR A 77 10.90 -13.62 9.12
C THR A 77 10.69 -12.85 10.42
N LEU A 78 10.32 -11.57 10.32
CA LEU A 78 10.06 -10.71 11.48
C LEU A 78 8.59 -10.74 11.92
N ASN A 79 7.74 -11.44 11.19
CA ASN A 79 6.28 -11.41 11.34
C ASN A 79 5.75 -9.96 11.38
N LYS A 80 6.19 -9.14 10.42
CA LYS A 80 5.78 -7.75 10.27
C LYS A 80 5.07 -7.52 8.95
N GLN A 81 4.15 -6.57 8.96
CA GLN A 81 3.32 -6.22 7.82
C GLN A 81 3.61 -4.78 7.42
N TYR A 82 3.67 -4.54 6.13
CA TYR A 82 3.93 -3.23 5.58
C TYR A 82 2.97 -2.94 4.43
N ILE A 83 2.74 -1.66 4.21
CA ILE A 83 2.11 -1.17 2.99
C ILE A 83 3.13 -0.28 2.32
N TYR A 84 3.30 -0.47 1.02
CA TYR A 84 4.03 0.47 0.20
C TYR A 84 3.10 1.02 -0.88
N GLY A 85 3.38 2.23 -1.30
CA GLY A 85 2.85 2.72 -2.56
C GLY A 85 3.83 3.65 -3.23
N TYR A 86 3.63 3.83 -4.52
CA TYR A 86 4.50 4.67 -5.32
C TYR A 86 3.70 5.53 -6.30
N ASN A 87 4.33 6.62 -6.73
CA ASN A 87 3.93 7.39 -7.89
C ASN A 87 5.12 7.43 -8.85
N LEU A 88 4.95 6.89 -10.07
CA LEU A 88 6.02 6.80 -11.05
C LEU A 88 6.31 8.15 -11.75
N GLU A 89 5.34 9.05 -11.80
CA GLU A 89 5.48 10.38 -12.40
C GLU A 89 6.27 11.30 -11.46
N GLU A 90 5.85 11.39 -10.19
CA GLU A 90 6.54 12.13 -9.14
C GLU A 90 7.80 11.40 -8.62
N LYS A 91 7.97 10.13 -9.04
CA LYS A 91 9.06 9.24 -8.62
C LYS A 91 9.14 9.08 -7.11
N THR A 92 8.02 9.10 -6.41
CA THR A 92 7.94 8.97 -4.96
C THR A 92 7.56 7.55 -4.56
N ILE A 93 8.10 7.12 -3.43
CA ILE A 93 7.77 5.86 -2.76
C ILE A 93 7.49 6.20 -1.30
N GLN A 94 6.39 5.68 -0.77
CA GLN A 94 5.99 5.82 0.62
C GLN A 94 5.85 4.43 1.22
N PHE A 95 6.45 4.25 2.40
CA PHE A 95 6.54 2.96 3.08
C PHE A 95 5.99 3.08 4.50
N TYR A 96 5.03 2.22 4.82
CA TYR A 96 4.29 2.25 6.07
C TYR A 96 4.42 0.92 6.80
N LEU A 97 4.66 0.97 8.11
CA LEU A 97 4.48 -0.16 9.01
C LEU A 97 3.00 -0.26 9.36
N VAL A 98 2.47 -1.47 9.23
CA VAL A 98 1.12 -1.79 9.68
C VAL A 98 1.18 -2.21 11.15
N GLN A 99 0.49 -1.46 11.99
CA GLN A 99 0.36 -1.74 13.42
C GLN A 99 -0.72 -2.80 13.67
N ASP A 100 -0.71 -3.45 14.85
CA ASP A 100 -1.64 -4.54 15.19
C ASP A 100 -3.12 -4.13 15.17
N ASN A 101 -3.40 -2.84 15.38
CA ASN A 101 -4.74 -2.26 15.30
C ASN A 101 -5.15 -1.90 13.86
N GLY A 102 -4.30 -2.13 12.86
CA GLY A 102 -4.51 -1.69 11.47
C GLY A 102 -4.18 -0.22 11.21
N SER A 103 -3.65 0.54 12.17
CA SER A 103 -3.14 1.88 11.84
C SER A 103 -1.84 1.79 11.04
N LEU A 104 -1.52 2.85 10.32
CA LEU A 104 -0.28 2.96 9.56
C LEU A 104 0.63 3.97 10.22
N GLU A 105 1.89 3.57 10.36
CA GLU A 105 2.98 4.45 10.74
C GLU A 105 3.85 4.66 9.51
N ASN A 106 4.08 5.91 9.10
CA ASN A 106 5.03 6.18 8.03
C ASN A 106 6.44 5.90 8.55
N VAL A 107 7.12 4.96 7.90
CA VAL A 107 8.48 4.55 8.27
C VAL A 107 9.48 5.25 7.38
N TYR A 108 9.14 5.44 6.11
CA TYR A 108 10.10 5.95 5.14
C TYR A 108 9.44 6.53 3.89
N ASP A 109 9.96 7.67 3.44
CA ASP A 109 9.64 8.30 2.17
C ASP A 109 10.92 8.53 1.38
N PHE A 110 10.92 8.13 0.11
CA PHE A 110 12.09 8.30 -0.75
C PHE A 110 11.70 8.42 -2.22
N THR A 111 12.68 8.74 -3.05
CA THR A 111 12.51 8.88 -4.49
C THR A 111 13.24 7.78 -5.24
N PHE A 112 12.69 7.38 -6.39
CA PHE A 112 13.41 6.48 -7.29
C PHE A 112 14.69 7.15 -7.79
N ASN A 113 15.79 6.40 -7.86
CA ASN A 113 17.06 6.86 -8.43
C ASN A 113 17.04 6.84 -9.98
N ALA A 114 16.04 7.50 -10.55
CA ALA A 114 15.71 7.46 -11.97
C ALA A 114 15.78 8.87 -12.60
N THR A 115 16.77 9.68 -12.24
CA THR A 115 16.86 11.08 -12.70
C THR A 115 16.83 11.17 -14.22
N GLY A 116 15.93 11.99 -14.77
CA GLY A 116 15.76 12.17 -16.21
C GLY A 116 15.16 10.98 -16.99
N MET A 117 14.86 9.86 -16.33
CA MET A 117 14.29 8.66 -16.97
C MET A 117 12.86 8.39 -16.52
N GLN A 118 12.04 7.82 -17.41
CA GLN A 118 10.67 7.37 -17.10
C GLN A 118 10.69 5.92 -16.65
N ILE A 119 9.95 5.62 -15.58
CA ILE A 119 9.82 4.27 -15.02
C ILE A 119 8.54 3.65 -15.57
N ARG A 120 8.64 2.42 -16.07
CA ARG A 120 7.51 1.67 -16.63
C ARG A 120 6.75 0.87 -15.58
N THR A 121 7.49 0.24 -14.67
CA THR A 121 6.95 -0.65 -13.65
C THR A 121 7.90 -0.72 -12.47
N ALA A 122 7.36 -1.01 -11.29
CA ALA A 122 8.10 -1.25 -10.08
C ALA A 122 7.47 -2.38 -9.26
N SER A 123 8.26 -3.07 -8.46
CA SER A 123 7.80 -4.12 -7.55
C SER A 123 8.66 -4.14 -6.30
N PHE A 124 8.06 -4.47 -5.16
CA PHE A 124 8.72 -4.36 -3.87
C PHE A 124 8.42 -5.60 -3.02
N PHE A 125 9.35 -5.95 -2.15
CA PHE A 125 9.20 -7.05 -1.21
C PHE A 125 10.10 -6.81 0.01
N VAL A 126 9.77 -7.42 1.15
CA VAL A 126 10.54 -7.27 2.39
C VAL A 126 11.02 -8.63 2.86
N ILE A 127 12.30 -8.73 3.22
CA ILE A 127 12.90 -9.94 3.78
C ILE A 127 13.78 -9.54 4.95
N ASN A 128 13.47 -10.05 6.14
CA ASN A 128 14.30 -9.91 7.34
C ASN A 128 14.70 -8.44 7.64
N GLY A 129 13.72 -7.55 7.63
CA GLY A 129 13.91 -6.12 7.91
C GLY A 129 14.58 -5.34 6.78
N VAL A 130 14.68 -5.90 5.57
CA VAL A 130 15.21 -5.20 4.40
C VAL A 130 14.13 -5.10 3.34
N LEU A 131 13.78 -3.87 2.96
CA LEU A 131 12.95 -3.58 1.80
C LEU A 131 13.80 -3.68 0.54
N TYR A 132 13.38 -4.50 -0.40
CA TYR A 132 13.94 -4.57 -1.74
C TYR A 132 12.95 -3.99 -2.72
N TYR A 133 13.45 -3.28 -3.72
CA TYR A 133 12.64 -2.80 -4.81
C TYR A 133 13.36 -2.89 -6.14
N TYR A 134 12.58 -3.25 -7.14
CA TYR A 134 12.96 -3.34 -8.54
C TYR A 134 12.19 -2.28 -9.31
N TYR A 135 12.82 -1.68 -10.31
CA TYR A 135 12.09 -0.96 -11.34
C TYR A 135 12.73 -1.11 -12.71
N GLN A 136 11.93 -0.91 -13.76
CA GLN A 136 12.36 -0.93 -15.15
C GLN A 136 12.09 0.41 -15.83
N TYR A 137 13.05 0.89 -16.61
CA TYR A 137 12.87 2.08 -17.43
C TYR A 137 12.02 1.82 -18.67
N GLU A 138 11.20 2.79 -19.06
CA GLU A 138 10.28 2.67 -20.18
C GLU A 138 10.99 2.58 -21.54
N LYS A 139 11.96 3.45 -21.80
CA LYS A 139 12.61 3.55 -23.12
C LYS A 139 13.72 2.51 -23.32
N SER A 140 14.63 2.39 -22.37
CA SER A 140 15.81 1.53 -22.50
C SER A 140 15.54 0.07 -22.15
N LYS A 141 14.44 -0.23 -21.44
CA LYS A 141 14.14 -1.54 -20.84
C LYS A 141 15.17 -2.03 -19.80
N ASN A 142 16.21 -1.24 -19.54
CA ASN A 142 17.14 -1.48 -18.44
C ASN A 142 16.37 -1.49 -17.13
N TRP A 143 16.87 -2.27 -16.17
CA TRP A 143 16.28 -2.39 -14.86
C TRP A 143 17.34 -2.29 -13.79
N GLU A 144 16.90 -1.90 -12.61
CA GLU A 144 17.74 -1.77 -11.44
C GLU A 144 17.01 -2.30 -10.22
N SER A 145 17.78 -2.76 -9.23
CA SER A 145 17.28 -3.18 -7.93
C SER A 145 18.07 -2.51 -6.81
N PHE A 146 17.37 -2.24 -5.72
CA PHE A 146 17.89 -1.53 -4.58
C PHE A 146 17.38 -2.19 -3.30
N SER A 147 18.08 -1.92 -2.20
CA SER A 147 17.70 -2.36 -0.87
C SER A 147 17.76 -1.21 0.13
N VAL A 148 16.81 -1.18 1.05
CA VAL A 148 16.75 -0.23 2.17
C VAL A 148 16.62 -1.03 3.46
N VAL A 149 17.56 -0.85 4.39
CA VAL A 149 17.49 -1.48 5.71
C VAL A 149 16.48 -0.74 6.57
N ILE A 150 15.50 -1.45 7.10
CA ILE A 150 14.47 -0.92 7.99
C ILE A 150 15.05 -0.94 9.41
N VAL A 151 15.58 0.20 9.83
CA VAL A 151 16.11 0.37 11.20
C VAL A 151 14.94 0.77 12.10
N LYS A 152 14.80 0.08 13.24
CA LYS A 152 13.80 0.44 14.27
C LYS A 152 14.20 1.70 15.02
#